data_AF-M0MX14-F1
#
_entry.id   AF-M0MX14-F1
#
_cell.length_a   1.000
_cell.length_b   1.000
_cell.length_c   1.000
_cell.angle_alpha   90.00
_cell.angle_beta   90.00
_cell.angle_gamma   90.00
#
_symmetry.space_group_name_H-M   'P 1'
#
loop_
_entity.id
_entity.type
_entity.pdbx_description
1 polymer ?
#
loop_
_entity_poly.entity_id
_entity_poly.type
_entity_poly.pdbx_seq_one_letter_code
_entity_poly.pdbx_strand_id
1 'polypeptide(L)'
;MFENRAGERVQFDHLSSGEKDAIAMLFLLVEKQIENLVSEVREVDSEQEDLILLIDSPESHLHPAMQSRFFNYLQDILKSSEGENLDLQVMMCTHSQMILNDCEYVFSAVRS
;
A
#
# COMPACT_ATOMS: atom_id res chain seq x y z
N MET A 1 -16.06 -12.71 -5.73
CA MET A 1 -16.39 -12.08 -7.03
C MET A 1 -16.69 -10.62 -6.75
N PHE A 2 -16.08 -9.70 -7.49
CA PHE A 2 -16.20 -8.27 -7.25
C PHE A 2 -16.85 -7.60 -8.46
N GLU A 3 -17.56 -6.50 -8.24
CA GLU A 3 -18.11 -5.68 -9.33
C GLU A 3 -17.15 -4.53 -9.60
N ASN A 4 -16.66 -4.40 -10.84
CA ASN A 4 -15.81 -3.28 -11.22
C ASN A 4 -16.65 -2.02 -11.49
N ARG A 5 -16.01 -0.87 -11.74
CA ARG A 5 -16.70 0.40 -12.03
C ARG A 5 -17.58 0.37 -13.29
N ALA A 6 -17.39 -0.61 -14.17
CA ALA A 6 -18.20 -0.81 -15.37
C ALA A 6 -19.42 -1.72 -15.11
N GLY A 7 -19.63 -2.17 -13.86
CA GLY A 7 -20.71 -3.11 -13.50
C GLY A 7 -20.41 -4.56 -13.88
N GLU A 8 -19.18 -4.86 -14.30
CA GLU A 8 -18.79 -6.20 -14.68
C GLU A 8 -18.37 -7.01 -13.46
N ARG A 9 -18.78 -8.27 -13.46
CA ARG A 9 -18.46 -9.23 -12.41
C ARG A 9 -17.13 -9.89 -12.70
N VAL A 10 -16.11 -9.56 -11.91
CA VAL A 10 -14.74 -10.04 -12.06
C VAL A 10 -14.43 -11.08 -10.98
N GLN A 11 -13.90 -12.22 -11.41
CA GLN A 11 -13.36 -13.23 -10.50
C GLN A 11 -11.90 -12.91 -10.20
N PHE A 12 -11.46 -13.22 -8.98
CA PHE A 12 -10.07 -12.99 -8.56
C PHE A 12 -9.07 -13.69 -9.49
N ASP A 13 -9.40 -14.88 -9.97
CA ASP A 13 -8.54 -15.64 -10.87
C ASP A 13 -8.30 -14.96 -12.21
N HIS A 14 -9.23 -14.10 -12.65
CA HIS A 14 -9.14 -13.34 -13.90
C HIS A 14 -8.26 -12.08 -13.80
N LEU A 15 -7.80 -11.73 -12.61
CA LEU A 15 -6.90 -10.58 -12.43
C LEU A 15 -5.51 -10.90 -12.98
N SER A 16 -4.85 -9.87 -13.52
CA SER A 16 -3.44 -9.93 -13.91
C SER A 16 -2.55 -10.16 -12.68
N SER A 17 -1.32 -10.64 -12.89
CA SER A 17 -0.35 -10.82 -11.79
C SER A 17 -0.09 -9.50 -11.05
N GLY A 18 0.07 -8.39 -11.77
CA GLY A 18 0.24 -7.07 -11.17
C GLY A 18 -0.93 -6.63 -10.30
N GLU A 19 -2.18 -6.90 -10.72
CA GLU A 19 -3.35 -6.60 -9.90
C GLU A 19 -3.41 -7.47 -8.64
N LYS A 20 -3.03 -8.75 -8.73
CA LYS A 20 -2.95 -9.66 -7.58
C LYS A 20 -1.88 -9.19 -6.58
N ASP A 21 -0.72 -8.80 -7.08
CA ASP A 21 0.38 -8.27 -6.27
C ASP A 21 -0.03 -6.95 -5.58
N ALA A 22 -0.69 -6.04 -6.30
CA ALA A 22 -1.23 -4.81 -5.72
C ALA A 22 -2.23 -5.10 -4.60
N ILE A 23 -3.16 -6.03 -4.80
CA ILE A 23 -4.12 -6.43 -3.77
C ILE A 23 -3.37 -6.99 -2.55
N ALA A 24 -2.40 -7.88 -2.75
CA ALA A 24 -1.66 -8.48 -1.64
C ALA A 24 -0.91 -7.41 -0.81
N MET A 25 -0.24 -6.46 -1.48
CA MET A 25 0.46 -5.37 -0.80
C MET A 25 -0.50 -4.45 -0.03
N LEU A 26 -1.64 -4.09 -0.63
CA LEU A 26 -2.62 -3.19 0.00
C LEU A 26 -3.47 -3.89 1.07
N PHE A 27 -3.64 -5.20 0.98
CA PHE A 27 -4.48 -5.97 1.91
C PHE A 27 -4.01 -5.81 3.35
N LEU A 28 -2.70 -5.82 3.60
CA LEU A 28 -2.15 -5.60 4.94
C LEU A 28 -2.57 -4.24 5.54
N LEU A 29 -2.53 -3.18 4.72
CA LEU A 29 -2.91 -1.83 5.15
C LEU A 29 -4.42 -1.72 5.39
N VAL A 30 -5.23 -2.36 4.54
CA VAL A 30 -6.69 -2.39 4.69
C VAL A 30 -7.10 -3.19 5.91
N GLU A 31 -6.46 -4.34 6.17
CA GLU A 31 -6.69 -5.16 7.35
C GLU A 31 -6.44 -4.35 8.63
N LYS A 32 -5.30 -3.64 8.71
CA LYS A 32 -4.97 -2.77 9.84
C LYS A 32 -5.99 -1.65 10.06
N GLN A 33 -6.43 -0.99 8.99
CA GLN A 33 -7.48 0.04 9.07
C GLN A 33 -8.80 -0.52 9.60
N ILE A 34 -9.18 -1.73 9.17
CA ILE A 34 -10.39 -2.41 9.65
C ILE A 34 -10.25 -2.75 11.13
N GLU A 35 -9.10 -3.26 11.59
CA GLU A 35 -8.86 -3.56 13.00
C GLU A 35 -8.98 -2.32 13.89
N ASN A 36 -8.41 -1.20 13.45
CA ASN A 36 -8.51 0.08 14.16
C ASN A 36 -9.98 0.53 14.26
N LEU A 37 -10.71 0.51 13.15
CA LEU A 37 -12.13 0.88 13.13
C LEU A 37 -12.99 -0.03 14.02
N VAL A 38 -12.72 -1.34 14.02
CA VAL A 38 -13.44 -2.30 14.88
C VAL A 38 -13.14 -2.06 16.36
N SER A 39 -11.90 -1.70 16.70
CA SER A 39 -11.50 -1.39 18.08
C SER A 39 -12.18 -0.12 18.59
N GLU A 40 -12.22 0.92 17.76
CA GLU A 40 -12.94 2.18 18.04
C GLU A 40 -14.43 1.93 18.29
N VAL A 41 -15.10 1.18 17.41
CA VAL A 41 -16.53 0.85 17.54
C VAL A 41 -16.82 0.01 18.79
N ARG A 42 -15.87 -0.80 19.25
CA ARG A 42 -16.03 -1.63 20.45
C ARG A 42 -15.67 -0.89 21.74
N GLU A 43 -15.25 0.37 21.65
CA GLU A 43 -14.74 1.15 22.78
C GLU A 43 -13.62 0.40 23.53
N VAL A 44 -12.81 -0.36 22.78
CA VAL A 44 -11.60 -1.00 23.28
C VAL A 44 -10.45 -0.10 22.88
N ASP A 45 -9.65 0.34 23.86
CA ASP A 45 -8.41 1.06 23.56
C ASP A 45 -7.55 0.19 22.64
N SER A 46 -7.39 0.63 21.40
CA SER A 46 -6.35 0.11 20.52
C SER A 46 -5.02 0.64 21.02
N GLU A 47 -4.04 -0.23 21.28
CA GLU A 47 -2.68 0.22 21.52
C GLU A 47 -2.17 0.96 20.27
N GLN A 48 -1.37 2.00 20.45
CA GLN A 48 -0.68 2.63 19.32
C GLN A 48 0.27 1.60 18.74
N GLU A 49 0.11 1.31 17.44
CA GLU A 49 0.95 0.33 16.76
C GLU A 49 1.94 1.01 15.82
N ASP A 50 3.20 0.60 15.90
CA ASP A 50 4.25 0.99 14.96
C ASP A 50 4.36 -0.08 13.87
N LEU A 51 4.03 0.28 12.63
CA LEU A 51 4.06 -0.63 11.48
C LEU A 51 5.13 -0.20 10.48
N ILE A 52 6.13 -1.06 10.27
CA ILE A 52 7.14 -0.89 9.23
C ILE A 52 6.84 -1.83 8.07
N LEU A 53 6.48 -1.26 6.92
CA LEU A 53 6.27 -2.00 5.68
C LEU A 53 7.53 -1.96 4.81
N LEU A 54 8.11 -3.13 4.55
CA LEU A 54 9.26 -3.31 3.67
C LEU A 54 8.81 -3.89 2.33
N ILE A 55 9.05 -3.16 1.23
CA ILE A 55 8.63 -3.60 -0.11
C ILE A 55 9.83 -3.64 -1.05
N ASP A 56 10.03 -4.77 -1.72
CA ASP A 56 11.05 -4.89 -2.76
C ASP A 56 10.39 -4.89 -4.15
N SER A 57 10.85 -3.97 -5.00
CA SER A 57 10.47 -3.86 -6.41
C SER A 57 8.95 -3.87 -6.65
N PRO A 58 8.16 -3.01 -5.97
CA PRO A 58 6.70 -2.97 -6.13
C PRO A 58 6.25 -2.72 -7.57
N GLU A 59 7.11 -2.14 -8.40
CA GLU A 59 6.83 -1.83 -9.79
C GLU A 59 6.86 -3.04 -10.74
N SER A 60 7.49 -4.16 -10.36
CA SER A 60 7.95 -5.21 -11.28
C SER A 60 6.84 -5.81 -12.15
N HIS A 61 5.66 -6.03 -11.60
CA HIS A 61 4.50 -6.59 -12.31
C HIS A 61 3.39 -5.56 -12.58
N LEU A 62 3.58 -4.31 -12.16
CA LEU A 62 2.59 -3.25 -12.36
C LEU A 62 2.75 -2.60 -13.73
N HIS A 63 1.63 -2.49 -14.44
CA HIS A 63 1.56 -1.61 -15.61
C HIS A 63 1.98 -0.18 -15.21
N PRO A 64 2.70 0.61 -16.05
CA PRO A 64 3.21 1.93 -15.66
C PRO A 64 2.14 2.86 -15.06
N ALA A 65 0.94 2.90 -15.64
CA ALA A 65 -0.17 3.68 -15.10
C ALA A 65 -0.66 3.23 -13.70
N MET A 66 -0.48 1.95 -13.36
CA MET A 66 -0.78 1.41 -12.03
C MET A 66 0.32 1.70 -11.02
N GLN A 67 1.58 1.83 -11.45
CA GLN A 67 2.68 2.22 -10.55
C GLN A 67 2.41 3.59 -9.91
N SER A 68 2.04 4.59 -10.72
CA SER A 68 1.70 5.93 -10.19
C SER A 68 0.49 5.90 -9.27
N ARG A 69 -0.54 5.13 -9.62
CA ARG A 69 -1.76 5.03 -8.79
C ARG A 69 -1.49 4.35 -7.45
N PHE A 70 -0.73 3.26 -7.49
CA PHE A 70 -0.33 2.53 -6.29
C PHE A 70 0.51 3.41 -5.37
N PHE A 71 1.50 4.12 -5.93
CA PHE A 71 2.37 4.99 -5.14
C PHE A 71 1.60 6.17 -4.52
N ASN A 72 0.75 6.85 -5.30
CA ASN A 72 -0.10 7.93 -4.77
C ASN A 72 -1.03 7.41 -3.65
N TYR A 73 -1.60 6.22 -3.82
CA TYR A 73 -2.44 5.61 -2.79
C TYR A 73 -1.67 5.32 -1.50
N LEU A 74 -0.43 4.81 -1.60
CA LEU A 74 0.43 4.64 -0.43
C LEU A 74 0.75 5.97 0.27
N GLN A 75 1.03 7.03 -0.49
CA GLN A 75 1.27 8.36 0.07
C GLN A 75 0.02 8.92 0.77
N ASP A 76 -1.16 8.70 0.22
CA ASP A 76 -2.42 9.12 0.83
C ASP A 76 -2.66 8.37 2.14
N ILE A 77 -2.39 7.05 2.18
CA ILE A 77 -2.48 6.26 3.42
C ILE A 77 -1.52 6.80 4.48
N LEU A 78 -0.24 6.99 4.13
CA LEU A 78 0.78 7.49 5.06
C LEU A 78 0.37 8.81 5.70
N LYS A 79 -0.15 9.74 4.91
CA LYS A 79 -0.66 11.04 5.40
C LYS A 79 -1.90 10.89 6.26
N SER A 80 -2.79 9.95 5.95
CA SER A 80 -4.00 9.72 6.73
C SER A 80 -3.73 9.01 8.06
N SER A 81 -2.67 8.20 8.15
CA SER A 81 -2.27 7.55 9.40
C SER A 81 -1.58 8.49 10.39
N GLU A 82 -1.09 9.66 9.95
CA GLU A 82 -0.51 10.66 10.85
C GLU A 82 -1.54 11.14 11.88
N GLY A 83 -1.32 10.79 13.15
CA GLY A 83 -2.19 11.17 14.26
C GLY A 83 -3.34 10.18 14.54
N GLU A 84 -3.39 9.04 13.84
CA GLU A 84 -4.20 7.88 14.23
C GLU A 84 -3.41 6.92 15.15
N ASN A 85 -4.03 5.84 15.62
CA ASN A 85 -3.38 4.79 16.41
C ASN A 85 -2.45 3.87 15.59
N LEU A 86 -1.94 4.35 14.46
CA LEU A 86 -1.03 3.63 13.57
C LEU A 86 0.09 4.56 13.11
N ASP A 87 1.30 4.35 13.61
CA ASP A 87 2.50 4.99 13.06
C ASP A 87 3.04 4.11 11.92
N LEU A 88 2.79 4.53 10.67
CA LEU A 88 3.15 3.77 9.48
C LEU A 88 4.42 4.32 8.85
N GLN A 89 5.44 3.47 8.73
CA GLN A 89 6.64 3.74 7.96
C GLN A 89 6.74 2.76 6.78
N VAL A 90 6.99 3.27 5.58
CA VAL A 90 7.21 2.44 4.38
C VAL A 90 8.63 2.62 3.89
N MET A 91 9.38 1.51 3.78
CA MET A 91 10.70 1.48 3.15
C MET A 91 10.65 0.61 1.90
N MET A 92 11.13 1.14 0.78
CA MET A 92 11.06 0.45 -0.51
C MET A 92 12.39 0.41 -1.23
N CYS A 93 12.66 -0.72 -1.87
CA CYS A 93 13.66 -0.85 -2.91
C CYS A 93 12.96 -0.75 -4.27
N THR A 94 13.43 0.11 -5.17
CA THR A 94 12.82 0.29 -6.49
C THR A 94 13.86 0.65 -7.55
N HIS A 95 13.58 0.21 -8.77
CA HIS A 95 14.24 0.63 -10.01
C HIS A 95 13.42 1.66 -10.78
N SER A 96 12.22 2.00 -10.32
CA SER A 96 11.34 2.95 -11.00
C SER A 96 11.78 4.40 -10.74
N GLN A 97 12.23 5.08 -11.79
CA GLN A 97 12.59 6.50 -11.70
C GLN A 97 11.39 7.38 -11.32
N MET A 98 10.18 6.98 -11.69
CA MET A 98 8.95 7.66 -11.29
C MET A 98 8.81 7.65 -9.77
N ILE A 99 8.93 6.48 -9.14
CA ILE A 99 8.83 6.33 -7.68
C ILE A 99 9.94 7.15 -7.02
N LEU A 100 11.18 7.06 -7.51
CA LEU A 100 12.32 7.81 -6.94
C LEU A 100 12.11 9.33 -7.00
N ASN A 101 11.48 9.85 -8.04
CA ASN A 101 11.26 11.29 -8.19
C ASN A 101 10.15 11.81 -7.27
N ASP A 102 9.20 10.96 -6.88
CA ASP A 102 8.02 11.36 -6.10
C ASP A 102 8.13 10.96 -4.60
N CYS A 103 9.24 10.32 -4.19
CA CYS A 103 9.51 9.97 -2.78
C CYS A 103 10.03 11.15 -1.96
N GLU A 104 9.66 11.19 -0.68
CA GLU A 104 10.14 12.20 0.27
C GLU A 104 11.63 12.02 0.63
N TYR A 105 12.05 10.76 0.83
CA TYR A 105 13.44 10.41 1.14
C TYR A 105 13.94 9.34 0.17
N VAL A 106 15.15 9.54 -0.36
CA VAL A 106 15.80 8.61 -1.29
C VAL A 106 17.21 8.29 -0.77
N PHE A 107 17.49 7.01 -0.60
CA PHE A 107 18.81 6.50 -0.22
C PHE A 107 19.39 5.67 -1.36
N SER A 108 20.60 6.00 -1.82
CA SER A 108 21.31 5.22 -2.84
C SER A 108 22.35 4.33 -2.18
N ALA A 109 22.17 3.00 -2.25
CA ALA A 109 23.20 2.05 -1.83
C ALA A 109 24.21 1.83 -2.98
N VAL A 110 25.37 2.47 -2.91
CA VAL A 110 26.50 2.20 -3.82
C VAL A 110 27.42 1.19 -3.15
N ARG A 111 27.62 0.02 -3.75
CA ARG A 111 28.67 -0.91 -3.31
C ARG A 111 30.02 -0.40 -3.83
N SER A 112 30.91 -0.05 -2.92
CA SER A 112 32.33 0.25 -3.17
C SER A 112 33.13 -1.00 -3.51
#